data_AF-A0A128F0W0-F1
#
_entry.id   AF-A0A128F0W0-F1
#
_cell.length_a   1.000
_cell.length_b   1.000
_cell.length_c   1.000
_cell.angle_alpha   90.00
_cell.angle_beta   90.00
_cell.angle_gamma   90.00
#
_symmetry.space_group_name_H-M   'P 1'
#
loop_
_entity.id
_entity.type
_entity.pdbx_description
1 polymer ?
#
loop_
_entity_poly.entity_id
_entity_poly.type
_entity_poly.pdbx_seq_one_letter_code
_entity_poly.pdbx_strand_id
1 'polypeptide(L)'
;MKIESINKKIPIQNIDNREIFIEHVEDENPENTVDSLAALAAKISERFLAYGVNRSSIRTLTIYVVSLDDFFKNQDEIDKVLRFRLAGNIGEIALIEHETVALEATIEREPPSNDIVFRDYSKAELFDQYYTFLTAPDAPQIIRNWVETRPSPHCDMTEIVFGSSSYHHSLDLYLPKRRDKKMPLLIHIHGGYWQYTDKEIYAKVANAYTQCGVAVANLNYPQAPDVTMSEIIDSCRSGIRTLFVTAEEHGIDPNAITVAGHSAGAHLAAMMGLTNWSAFDASLPRNLFQTVIGFSGLYDLEPFTIIMRERLNLDSTQLTKTSPVHFDASEPVNFSLYVGGNESDEFQRQTSVFAEYLQSRDMNSNTVVLENKNHFSTVDEFYSESTSTFCACLDLILKKPPKPLIG
;
A
#
# COMPACT_ATOMS: atom_id res chain seq x y z
N MET A 1 -7.77 34.73 -14.61
CA MET A 1 -6.68 33.90 -15.16
C MET A 1 -5.59 33.81 -14.10
N LYS A 2 -5.70 32.82 -13.20
CA LYS A 2 -4.73 32.62 -12.12
C LYS A 2 -3.75 31.55 -12.61
N ILE A 3 -2.88 32.01 -13.50
CA ILE A 3 -1.70 31.26 -13.90
C ILE A 3 -0.70 31.42 -12.75
N GLU A 4 -0.42 30.34 -12.03
CA GLU A 4 0.87 30.19 -11.37
C GLU A 4 1.83 29.60 -12.40
N SER A 5 2.35 30.43 -13.32
CA SER A 5 3.20 29.96 -14.42
C SER A 5 4.55 29.53 -13.87
N ILE A 6 5.10 28.43 -14.38
CA ILE A 6 6.54 28.37 -14.64
C ILE A 6 6.78 28.03 -16.12
N ASN A 7 7.60 28.87 -16.73
CA ASN A 7 7.92 28.99 -18.15
C ASN A 7 8.62 27.78 -18.78
N LYS A 8 8.44 27.68 -20.12
CA LYS A 8 9.26 26.98 -21.14
C LYS A 8 9.28 25.46 -21.02
N LYS A 9 9.21 24.76 -22.17
CA LYS A 9 9.73 23.39 -22.29
C LYS A 9 11.02 23.34 -21.48
N ILE A 10 11.03 22.58 -20.39
CA ILE A 10 12.21 22.38 -19.58
C ILE A 10 13.23 21.80 -20.58
N PRO A 11 14.37 22.47 -20.81
CA PRO A 11 15.39 21.86 -21.66
C PRO A 11 15.72 20.52 -21.03
N ILE A 12 15.62 19.45 -21.82
CA ILE A 12 16.16 18.15 -21.46
C ILE A 12 17.61 18.40 -21.05
N GLN A 13 17.87 18.51 -19.75
CA GLN A 13 19.24 18.48 -19.28
C GLN A 13 19.70 17.07 -19.55
N ASN A 14 20.83 16.92 -20.25
CA ASN A 14 21.57 15.66 -20.21
C ASN A 14 21.92 15.43 -18.75
N ILE A 15 21.09 14.64 -18.06
CA ILE A 15 21.49 13.99 -16.83
C ILE A 15 22.44 12.92 -17.31
N ASP A 16 23.72 13.04 -16.94
CA ASP A 16 24.77 12.15 -17.44
C ASP A 16 24.31 10.68 -17.36
N ASN A 17 24.37 10.00 -18.51
CA ASN A 17 24.04 8.59 -18.70
C ASN A 17 22.56 8.15 -18.64
N ARG A 18 21.56 9.04 -18.57
CA ARG A 18 20.13 8.65 -18.63
C ARG A 18 19.43 9.07 -19.94
N GLU A 19 18.45 8.28 -20.39
CA GLU A 19 17.65 8.58 -21.59
C GLU A 19 16.35 9.28 -21.19
N ILE A 20 15.97 10.36 -21.89
CA ILE A 20 14.78 11.16 -21.56
C ILE A 20 13.80 11.13 -22.73
N PHE A 21 12.54 10.84 -22.43
CA PHE A 21 11.41 10.79 -23.36
C PHE A 21 10.35 11.79 -22.89
N ILE A 22 9.69 12.48 -23.83
CA ILE A 22 8.58 13.38 -23.52
C ILE A 22 7.35 12.86 -24.24
N GLU A 23 6.32 12.57 -23.48
CA GLU A 23 5.07 12.05 -24.00
C GLU A 23 3.93 13.03 -23.79
N HIS A 24 3.24 13.38 -24.88
CA HIS A 24 2.06 14.21 -24.84
C HIS A 24 0.86 13.44 -25.40
N VAL A 25 -0.27 13.52 -24.69
CA VAL A 25 -1.57 12.98 -25.11
C VAL A 25 -2.65 14.00 -24.79
N GLU A 26 -3.59 14.16 -25.71
CA GLU A 26 -4.67 15.15 -25.62
C GLU A 26 -6.02 14.46 -25.88
N ASP A 27 -7.06 14.98 -25.24
CA ASP A 27 -8.45 14.62 -25.49
C ASP A 27 -9.19 15.79 -26.15
N GLU A 28 -9.55 15.60 -27.41
CA GLU A 28 -10.27 16.59 -28.22
C GLU A 28 -11.76 16.67 -27.86
N ASN A 29 -12.32 15.67 -27.16
CA ASN A 29 -13.74 15.61 -26.80
C ASN A 29 -13.94 15.13 -25.35
N PRO A 30 -13.59 15.96 -24.35
CA PRO A 30 -13.63 15.54 -22.95
C PRO A 30 -15.06 15.24 -22.48
N GLU A 31 -15.29 14.05 -21.94
CA GLU A 31 -16.57 13.69 -21.30
C GLU A 31 -16.70 14.39 -19.93
N ASN A 32 -15.77 14.09 -19.02
CA ASN A 32 -15.49 14.84 -17.79
C ASN A 32 -14.00 14.76 -17.46
N THR A 33 -13.51 15.65 -16.59
CA THR A 33 -12.07 15.75 -16.28
C THR A 33 -11.48 14.45 -15.74
N VAL A 34 -12.20 13.73 -14.87
CA VAL A 34 -11.70 12.47 -14.27
C VAL A 34 -11.53 11.40 -15.34
N ASP A 35 -12.57 11.11 -16.12
CA ASP A 35 -12.55 10.05 -17.13
C ASP A 35 -11.56 10.36 -18.26
N SER A 36 -11.48 11.63 -18.67
CA SER A 36 -10.51 12.09 -19.67
C SER A 36 -9.09 11.86 -19.17
N LEU A 37 -8.76 12.30 -17.95
CA LEU A 37 -7.43 12.08 -17.36
C LEU A 37 -7.13 10.59 -17.15
N ALA A 38 -8.12 9.78 -16.80
CA ALA A 38 -7.99 8.32 -16.69
C ALA A 38 -7.55 7.69 -18.02
N ALA A 39 -8.23 8.04 -19.11
CA ALA A 39 -7.95 7.54 -20.45
C ALA A 39 -6.58 8.01 -20.96
N LEU A 40 -6.23 9.28 -20.71
CA LEU A 40 -4.93 9.83 -21.07
C LEU A 40 -3.79 9.17 -20.28
N ALA A 41 -3.97 8.95 -18.98
CA ALA A 41 -2.97 8.29 -18.13
C ALA A 41 -2.73 6.84 -18.58
N ALA A 42 -3.78 6.13 -19.01
CA ALA A 42 -3.62 4.80 -19.61
C ALA A 42 -2.75 4.83 -20.88
N LYS A 43 -2.97 5.81 -21.78
CA LYS A 43 -2.14 6.00 -22.99
C LYS A 43 -0.68 6.30 -22.64
N ILE A 44 -0.42 7.17 -21.65
CA ILE A 44 0.95 7.45 -21.16
C ILE A 44 1.58 6.17 -20.58
N SER A 45 0.84 5.41 -19.78
CA SER A 45 1.30 4.17 -19.18
C SER A 45 1.69 3.13 -20.24
N GLU A 46 0.92 2.97 -21.31
CA GLU A 46 1.28 2.10 -22.44
C GLU A 46 2.61 2.50 -23.12
N ARG A 47 2.84 3.81 -23.31
CA ARG A 47 4.12 4.31 -23.86
C ARG A 47 5.27 4.10 -22.87
N PHE A 48 5.01 4.32 -21.59
CA PHE A 48 5.96 4.08 -20.51
C PHE A 48 6.40 2.61 -20.44
N LEU A 49 5.46 1.67 -20.63
CA LEU A 49 5.77 0.24 -20.71
C LEU A 49 6.72 -0.07 -21.89
N ALA A 50 6.51 0.55 -23.05
CA ALA A 50 7.34 0.35 -24.24
C ALA A 50 8.79 0.82 -24.05
N TYR A 51 9.05 1.74 -23.12
CA TYR A 51 10.42 2.17 -22.77
C TYR A 51 11.14 1.18 -21.85
N GLY A 52 10.42 0.25 -21.24
CA GLY A 52 10.95 -0.70 -20.26
C GLY A 52 10.60 -0.27 -18.85
N VAL A 53 9.53 -0.90 -18.32
CA VAL A 53 8.93 -0.59 -17.01
C VAL A 53 9.93 -0.59 -15.86
N ASN A 54 10.93 -1.48 -15.94
CA ASN A 54 11.88 -1.71 -14.86
C ASN A 54 12.99 -0.67 -14.74
N ARG A 55 13.15 0.18 -15.76
CA ARG A 55 14.22 1.19 -15.78
C ARG A 55 13.69 2.59 -16.01
N SER A 56 12.39 2.75 -16.18
CA SER A 56 11.78 4.03 -16.52
C SER A 56 11.04 4.61 -15.31
N SER A 57 11.02 5.94 -15.16
CA SER A 57 10.15 6.68 -14.21
C SER A 57 9.59 7.97 -14.78
N ILE A 58 8.44 8.44 -14.30
CA ILE A 58 7.91 9.76 -14.66
C ILE A 58 8.55 10.80 -13.75
N ARG A 59 9.39 11.66 -14.33
CA ARG A 59 10.08 12.74 -13.62
C ARG A 59 9.17 13.94 -13.40
N THR A 60 8.39 14.30 -14.41
CA THR A 60 7.45 15.41 -14.36
C THR A 60 6.14 15.03 -15.03
N LEU A 61 5.01 15.47 -14.50
CA LEU A 61 3.69 15.33 -15.10
C LEU A 61 3.00 16.70 -15.15
N THR A 62 2.72 17.19 -16.35
CA THR A 62 1.89 18.38 -16.56
C THR A 62 0.47 17.94 -16.92
N ILE A 63 -0.49 18.39 -16.13
CA ILE A 63 -1.92 18.12 -16.29
C ILE A 63 -2.57 19.38 -16.84
N TYR A 64 -3.16 19.29 -18.02
CA TYR A 64 -3.93 20.36 -18.65
C TYR A 64 -5.42 20.08 -18.45
N VAL A 65 -6.18 21.05 -17.95
CA VAL A 65 -7.61 20.91 -17.65
C VAL A 65 -8.39 22.11 -18.15
N VAL A 66 -9.67 21.92 -18.49
CA VAL A 66 -10.54 23.01 -18.97
C VAL A 66 -10.98 23.95 -17.84
N SER A 67 -11.01 23.46 -16.61
CA SER A 67 -11.38 24.25 -15.43
C SER A 67 -10.62 23.77 -14.20
N LEU A 68 -9.87 24.68 -13.57
CA LEU A 68 -9.21 24.39 -12.28
C LEU A 68 -10.21 24.13 -11.17
N ASP A 69 -11.35 24.82 -11.17
CA ASP A 69 -12.40 24.63 -10.17
C ASP A 69 -13.02 23.22 -10.27
N ASP A 70 -13.18 22.69 -11.48
CA ASP A 70 -13.64 21.31 -11.67
C ASP A 70 -12.58 20.29 -11.23
N PHE A 71 -11.30 20.55 -11.52
CA PHE A 71 -10.20 19.73 -11.02
C PHE A 71 -10.20 19.67 -9.48
N PHE A 72 -10.22 20.81 -8.79
CA PHE A 72 -10.15 20.85 -7.33
C PHE A 72 -11.38 20.25 -6.65
N LYS A 73 -12.56 20.29 -7.30
CA LYS A 73 -13.75 19.57 -6.81
C LYS A 73 -13.61 18.05 -6.85
N ASN A 74 -12.77 17.53 -7.75
CA ASN A 74 -12.59 16.10 -7.99
C ASN A 74 -11.15 15.64 -7.68
N GLN A 75 -10.36 16.45 -6.96
CA GLN A 75 -8.91 16.25 -6.82
C GLN A 75 -8.53 14.86 -6.28
N ASP A 76 -9.29 14.34 -5.31
CA ASP A 76 -9.00 13.06 -4.67
C ASP A 76 -9.23 11.89 -5.63
N GLU A 77 -10.30 11.95 -6.44
CA GLU A 77 -10.60 10.95 -7.45
C GLU A 77 -9.60 11.01 -8.61
N ILE A 78 -9.19 12.22 -9.01
CA ILE A 78 -8.17 12.42 -10.05
C ILE A 78 -6.83 11.87 -9.57
N ASP A 79 -6.38 12.21 -8.36
CA ASP A 79 -5.13 11.71 -7.77
C ASP A 79 -5.12 10.18 -7.72
N LYS A 80 -6.20 9.58 -7.20
CA LYS A 80 -6.41 8.13 -7.16
C LYS A 80 -6.25 7.48 -8.53
N VAL A 81 -6.95 7.99 -9.54
CA VAL A 81 -6.91 7.42 -10.89
C VAL A 81 -5.53 7.59 -11.53
N LEU A 82 -4.92 8.77 -11.43
CA LEU A 82 -3.60 9.03 -12.00
C LEU A 82 -2.53 8.13 -11.38
N ARG A 83 -2.49 8.04 -10.05
CA ARG A 83 -1.55 7.14 -9.34
C ARG A 83 -1.79 5.69 -9.69
N PHE A 84 -3.03 5.26 -9.76
CA PHE A 84 -3.35 3.88 -10.16
C PHE A 84 -2.88 3.55 -11.58
N ARG A 85 -3.07 4.46 -12.55
CA ARG A 85 -2.70 4.24 -13.96
C ARG A 85 -1.21 4.41 -14.24
N LEU A 86 -0.54 5.31 -13.52
CA LEU A 86 0.88 5.63 -13.67
C LEU A 86 1.76 4.93 -12.63
N ALA A 87 1.19 3.98 -11.88
CA ALA A 87 1.85 3.21 -10.82
C ALA A 87 2.51 4.08 -9.73
N GLY A 88 1.89 5.22 -9.41
CA GLY A 88 2.26 6.13 -8.32
C GLY A 88 3.64 6.78 -8.44
N ASN A 89 4.34 6.52 -9.52
CA ASN A 89 5.71 6.96 -9.76
C ASN A 89 5.71 8.28 -10.51
N ILE A 90 5.18 9.31 -9.85
CA ILE A 90 5.03 10.65 -10.42
C ILE A 90 5.91 11.60 -9.60
N GLY A 91 6.90 12.20 -10.25
CA GLY A 91 7.72 13.25 -9.65
C GLY A 91 6.98 14.58 -9.55
N GLU A 92 7.56 15.64 -10.10
CA GLU A 92 6.96 16.98 -10.01
C GLU A 92 5.69 17.09 -10.85
N ILE A 93 4.61 17.62 -10.26
CA ILE A 93 3.32 17.81 -10.95
C ILE A 93 3.06 19.29 -11.20
N ALA A 94 2.63 19.62 -12.41
CA ALA A 94 2.14 20.94 -12.77
C ALA A 94 0.67 20.86 -13.24
N LEU A 95 -0.15 21.83 -12.86
CA LEU A 95 -1.56 21.93 -13.28
C LEU A 95 -1.78 23.22 -14.07
N ILE A 96 -2.38 23.12 -15.26
CA ILE A 96 -2.56 24.22 -16.19
C ILE A 96 -4.00 24.26 -16.70
N GLU A 97 -4.65 25.43 -16.60
CA GLU A 97 -5.92 25.67 -17.27
C GLU A 97 -5.69 25.86 -18.78
N HIS A 98 -6.40 25.09 -19.63
CA HIS A 98 -6.20 25.00 -21.08
C HIS A 98 -7.55 24.82 -21.82
N GLU A 99 -7.57 24.93 -23.15
CA GLU A 99 -8.80 24.76 -23.95
C GLU A 99 -9.29 23.30 -24.02
N THR A 100 -8.39 22.35 -23.74
CA THR A 100 -8.58 20.90 -23.82
C THR A 100 -7.97 20.19 -22.61
N VAL A 101 -8.35 18.94 -22.38
CA VAL A 101 -7.71 18.09 -21.36
C VAL A 101 -6.51 17.39 -21.99
N ALA A 102 -5.35 17.48 -21.36
CA ALA A 102 -4.13 16.83 -21.86
C ALA A 102 -3.21 16.38 -20.71
N LEU A 103 -2.33 15.42 -20.99
CA LEU A 103 -1.21 15.05 -20.13
C LEU A 103 0.11 15.15 -20.91
N GLU A 104 1.10 15.80 -20.32
CA GLU A 104 2.49 15.73 -20.76
C GLU A 104 3.35 15.10 -19.65
N ALA A 105 4.07 14.02 -19.95
CA ALA A 105 4.94 13.33 -19.02
C ALA A 105 6.38 13.31 -19.53
N THR A 106 7.33 13.74 -18.67
CA THR A 106 8.76 13.49 -18.91
C THR A 106 9.11 12.17 -18.27
N ILE A 107 9.51 11.20 -19.10
CA ILE A 107 9.93 9.87 -18.68
C ILE A 107 11.45 9.80 -18.75
N GLU A 108 12.04 9.33 -17.67
CA GLU A 108 13.48 9.12 -17.54
C GLU A 108 13.73 7.61 -17.50
N ARG A 109 14.62 7.12 -18.36
CA ARG A 109 15.05 5.72 -18.40
C ARG A 109 16.52 5.58 -18.05
N GLU A 110 16.80 4.71 -17.09
CA GLU A 110 18.15 4.35 -16.72
C GLU A 110 18.80 3.39 -17.75
N PRO A 111 20.10 3.58 -18.03
CA PRO A 111 20.84 2.71 -18.93
C PRO A 111 20.94 1.30 -18.30
N PRO A 112 21.04 0.25 -19.12
CA PRO A 112 21.29 -1.07 -18.59
C PRO A 112 22.66 -1.11 -17.91
N SER A 113 22.73 -1.70 -16.71
CA SER A 113 23.99 -2.03 -16.04
C SER A 113 23.95 -3.48 -15.59
N ASN A 114 25.08 -4.17 -15.76
CA ASN A 114 25.30 -5.53 -15.30
C ASN A 114 26.08 -5.55 -13.96
N ASP A 115 26.34 -4.39 -13.37
CA ASP A 115 27.01 -4.32 -12.08
C ASP A 115 26.12 -4.92 -11.01
N ILE A 116 26.69 -5.83 -10.22
CA ILE A 116 26.01 -6.42 -9.07
C ILE A 116 25.88 -5.35 -7.98
N VAL A 117 24.65 -5.07 -7.58
CA VAL A 117 24.33 -3.99 -6.62
C VAL A 117 23.75 -4.50 -5.31
N PHE A 118 23.19 -5.70 -5.30
CA PHE A 118 22.63 -6.32 -4.11
C PHE A 118 22.72 -7.84 -4.20
N ARG A 119 23.39 -8.47 -3.24
CA ARG A 119 23.66 -9.91 -3.24
C ARG A 119 24.29 -10.35 -4.58
N ASP A 120 23.59 -11.18 -5.35
CA ASP A 120 24.02 -11.71 -6.64
C ASP A 120 23.24 -11.08 -7.81
N TYR A 121 22.50 -10.00 -7.57
CA TYR A 121 21.67 -9.33 -8.57
C TYR A 121 22.31 -8.04 -9.09
N SER A 122 22.27 -7.88 -10.41
CA SER A 122 22.36 -6.56 -11.03
C SER A 122 21.14 -5.70 -10.66
N LYS A 123 21.19 -4.39 -10.93
CA LYS A 123 20.06 -3.49 -10.63
C LYS A 123 18.79 -3.90 -11.38
N ALA A 124 18.92 -4.35 -12.63
CA ALA A 124 17.81 -4.80 -13.45
C ALA A 124 17.19 -6.10 -12.89
N GLU A 125 18.03 -7.09 -12.60
CA GLU A 125 17.57 -8.35 -12.00
C GLU A 125 16.92 -8.12 -10.64
N LEU A 126 17.49 -7.24 -9.82
CA LEU A 126 16.91 -6.86 -8.53
C LEU A 126 15.53 -6.23 -8.70
N PHE A 127 15.34 -5.33 -9.67
CA PHE A 127 14.01 -4.79 -9.95
C PHE A 127 13.04 -5.88 -10.39
N ASP A 128 13.46 -6.78 -11.28
CA ASP A 128 12.62 -7.87 -11.79
C ASP A 128 12.15 -8.78 -10.63
N GLN A 129 12.97 -8.97 -9.60
CA GLN A 129 12.54 -9.64 -8.36
C GLN A 129 11.38 -8.91 -7.66
N TYR A 130 11.28 -7.60 -7.75
CA TYR A 130 10.20 -6.80 -7.16
C TYR A 130 9.11 -6.40 -8.19
N TYR A 131 9.23 -6.81 -9.46
CA TYR A 131 8.19 -6.56 -10.45
C TYR A 131 7.17 -7.69 -10.46
N THR A 132 6.16 -7.55 -9.59
CA THR A 132 5.17 -8.60 -9.25
C THR A 132 4.35 -9.11 -10.45
N PHE A 133 4.25 -8.34 -11.53
CA PHE A 133 3.55 -8.77 -12.75
C PHE A 133 4.32 -9.81 -13.57
N LEU A 134 5.65 -9.92 -13.42
CA LEU A 134 6.44 -10.95 -14.13
C LEU A 134 6.04 -12.36 -13.72
N THR A 135 5.68 -12.53 -12.45
CA THR A 135 5.32 -13.82 -11.88
C THR A 135 3.81 -14.03 -11.74
N ALA A 136 3.00 -13.10 -12.26
CA ALA A 136 1.55 -13.10 -12.10
C ALA A 136 0.81 -12.78 -13.42
N PRO A 137 0.78 -13.71 -14.39
CA PRO A 137 0.12 -13.48 -15.68
C PRO A 137 -1.39 -13.23 -15.58
N ASP A 138 -2.03 -13.67 -14.51
CA ASP A 138 -3.45 -13.50 -14.21
C ASP A 138 -3.77 -12.26 -13.35
N ALA A 139 -2.75 -11.48 -12.95
CA ALA A 139 -2.91 -10.27 -12.15
C ALA A 139 -3.97 -9.29 -12.69
N PRO A 140 -4.07 -9.02 -14.02
CA PRO A 140 -5.10 -8.11 -14.53
C PRO A 140 -6.54 -8.56 -14.22
N GLN A 141 -6.80 -9.87 -14.23
CA GLN A 141 -8.13 -10.41 -13.92
C GLN A 141 -8.41 -10.36 -12.41
N ILE A 142 -7.40 -10.65 -11.59
CA ILE A 142 -7.51 -10.58 -10.13
C ILE A 142 -7.77 -9.13 -9.68
N ILE A 143 -6.96 -8.18 -10.17
CA ILE A 143 -7.10 -6.75 -9.85
C ILE A 143 -8.47 -6.22 -10.28
N ARG A 144 -8.96 -6.61 -11.47
CA ARG A 144 -10.31 -6.24 -11.92
C ARG A 144 -11.36 -6.69 -10.91
N ASN A 145 -11.29 -7.93 -10.45
CA ASN A 145 -12.22 -8.45 -9.46
C ASN A 145 -12.15 -7.69 -8.13
N TRP A 146 -10.98 -7.19 -7.72
CA TRP A 146 -10.84 -6.36 -6.52
C TRP A 146 -11.52 -5.00 -6.72
N VAL A 147 -11.17 -4.29 -7.80
CA VAL A 147 -11.69 -2.94 -8.12
C VAL A 147 -13.21 -2.94 -8.36
N GLU A 148 -13.76 -4.00 -8.94
CA GLU A 148 -15.20 -4.13 -9.20
C GLU A 148 -16.01 -4.57 -7.96
N THR A 149 -15.34 -5.03 -6.90
CA THR A 149 -16.06 -5.42 -5.68
C THR A 149 -16.65 -4.20 -4.99
N ARG A 150 -17.87 -4.37 -4.45
CA ARG A 150 -18.53 -3.36 -3.62
C ARG A 150 -18.80 -3.92 -2.22
N PRO A 151 -18.92 -3.04 -1.20
CA PRO A 151 -19.38 -3.43 0.11
C PRO A 151 -20.69 -4.21 0.06
N SER A 152 -20.76 -5.30 0.79
CA SER A 152 -21.92 -6.18 0.81
C SER A 152 -23.02 -5.63 1.74
N PRO A 153 -24.31 -5.86 1.44
CA PRO A 153 -25.42 -5.39 2.27
C PRO A 153 -25.51 -6.05 3.66
N HIS A 154 -24.64 -6.98 4.04
CA HIS A 154 -24.63 -7.62 5.38
C HIS A 154 -23.82 -6.85 6.44
N CYS A 155 -23.14 -5.77 6.05
CA CYS A 155 -22.44 -4.87 6.97
C CYS A 155 -22.87 -3.41 6.75
N ASP A 156 -22.71 -2.60 7.78
CA ASP A 156 -22.80 -1.15 7.67
C ASP A 156 -21.38 -0.60 7.51
N MET A 157 -21.17 0.28 6.54
CA MET A 157 -19.88 0.93 6.30
C MET A 157 -19.97 2.40 6.74
N THR A 158 -18.94 2.87 7.43
CA THR A 158 -18.76 4.29 7.76
C THR A 158 -17.31 4.67 7.53
N GLU A 159 -17.09 5.74 6.77
CA GLU A 159 -15.77 6.32 6.61
C GLU A 159 -15.40 7.12 7.87
N ILE A 160 -14.17 6.91 8.36
CA ILE A 160 -13.58 7.65 9.46
C ILE A 160 -12.35 8.37 8.92
N VAL A 161 -12.34 9.70 9.03
CA VAL A 161 -11.18 10.53 8.71
C VAL A 161 -10.40 10.81 10.00
N PHE A 162 -9.09 10.68 9.94
CA PHE A 162 -8.17 10.93 11.05
C PHE A 162 -7.13 11.98 10.65
N GLY A 163 -6.66 12.80 11.59
CA GLY A 163 -5.69 13.86 11.27
C GLY A 163 -6.28 14.93 10.33
N SER A 164 -5.63 15.19 9.19
CA SER A 164 -6.11 16.16 8.20
C SER A 164 -7.31 15.65 7.41
N SER A 165 -8.21 16.54 6.98
CA SER A 165 -9.37 16.24 6.12
C SER A 165 -8.99 15.85 4.67
N SER A 166 -8.18 14.82 4.50
CA SER A 166 -7.78 14.26 3.20
C SER A 166 -8.20 12.79 3.13
N TYR A 167 -8.62 12.34 1.94
CA TYR A 167 -8.94 10.94 1.64
C TYR A 167 -7.83 9.96 2.05
N HIS A 168 -6.56 10.38 1.94
CA HIS A 168 -5.41 9.56 2.30
C HIS A 168 -5.21 9.37 3.80
N HIS A 169 -5.91 10.16 4.63
CA HIS A 169 -5.96 9.99 6.07
C HIS A 169 -7.36 9.53 6.50
N SER A 170 -7.91 8.53 5.81
CA SER A 170 -9.19 7.94 6.15
C SER A 170 -9.15 6.41 6.17
N LEU A 171 -10.21 5.81 6.70
CA LEU A 171 -10.44 4.37 6.70
C LEU A 171 -11.92 4.08 6.55
N ASP A 172 -12.25 2.94 5.99
CA ASP A 172 -13.62 2.43 5.98
C ASP A 172 -13.80 1.42 7.09
N LEU A 173 -14.66 1.74 8.07
CA LEU A 173 -15.05 0.83 9.13
C LEU A 173 -16.33 0.09 8.74
N TYR A 174 -16.21 -1.22 8.57
CA TYR A 174 -17.29 -2.14 8.27
C TYR A 174 -17.71 -2.89 9.54
N LEU A 175 -18.96 -2.72 9.93
CA LEU A 175 -19.54 -3.35 11.10
C LEU A 175 -20.58 -4.41 10.69
N PRO A 176 -20.48 -5.66 11.17
CA PRO A 176 -21.54 -6.65 11.04
C PRO A 176 -22.89 -6.09 11.50
N LYS A 177 -23.98 -6.46 10.81
CA LYS A 177 -25.34 -6.06 11.22
C LYS A 177 -25.76 -6.68 12.55
N ARG A 178 -25.30 -7.90 12.84
CA ARG A 178 -25.59 -8.59 14.10
C ARG A 178 -24.51 -8.27 15.13
N ARG A 179 -24.89 -7.55 16.19
CA ARG A 179 -23.96 -6.99 17.20
C ARG A 179 -24.31 -7.42 18.63
N ASP A 180 -24.55 -8.72 18.83
CA ASP A 180 -24.99 -9.27 20.14
C ASP A 180 -23.89 -9.23 21.22
N LYS A 181 -22.62 -9.05 20.81
CA LYS A 181 -21.43 -9.02 21.67
C LYS A 181 -20.41 -8.03 21.12
N LYS A 182 -19.44 -7.61 21.94
CA LYS A 182 -18.27 -6.86 21.44
C LYS A 182 -17.55 -7.68 20.35
N MET A 183 -17.26 -7.04 19.22
CA MET A 183 -16.71 -7.67 18.02
C MET A 183 -15.18 -7.60 18.03
N PRO A 184 -14.47 -8.66 17.61
CA PRO A 184 -13.05 -8.52 17.27
C PRO A 184 -12.90 -7.59 16.06
N LEU A 185 -11.76 -6.90 15.98
CA LEU A 185 -11.42 -5.99 14.89
C LEU A 185 -10.25 -6.55 14.07
N LEU A 186 -10.46 -6.62 12.77
CA LEU A 186 -9.41 -6.78 11.77
C LEU A 186 -9.14 -5.43 11.11
N ILE A 187 -7.94 -4.89 11.29
CA ILE A 187 -7.46 -3.73 10.54
C ILE A 187 -6.68 -4.26 9.33
N HIS A 188 -7.07 -3.90 8.11
CA HIS A 188 -6.38 -4.29 6.89
C HIS A 188 -5.71 -3.07 6.25
N ILE A 189 -4.43 -3.19 5.93
CA ILE A 189 -3.62 -2.15 5.27
C ILE A 189 -3.30 -2.61 3.84
N HIS A 190 -3.64 -1.78 2.85
CA HIS A 190 -3.47 -2.12 1.44
C HIS A 190 -2.01 -2.07 0.96
N GLY A 191 -1.72 -2.79 -0.13
CA GLY A 191 -0.42 -2.78 -0.82
C GLY A 191 -0.25 -1.60 -1.79
N GLY A 192 0.58 -1.78 -2.83
CA GLY A 192 0.80 -0.77 -3.88
C GLY A 192 2.09 0.04 -3.75
N TYR A 193 3.17 -0.59 -3.25
CA TYR A 193 4.49 0.00 -3.12
C TYR A 193 4.52 1.38 -2.44
N TRP A 194 3.62 1.60 -1.48
CA TRP A 194 3.44 2.87 -0.77
C TRP A 194 3.14 4.08 -1.67
N GLN A 195 2.83 3.85 -2.94
CA GLN A 195 2.79 4.88 -3.99
C GLN A 195 1.42 4.95 -4.68
N TYR A 196 0.63 3.87 -4.62
CA TYR A 196 -0.66 3.77 -5.31
C TYR A 196 -1.60 2.74 -4.65
N THR A 197 -2.81 2.62 -5.20
CA THR A 197 -3.98 1.89 -4.65
C THR A 197 -4.60 2.57 -3.43
N ASP A 198 -5.67 2.00 -2.87
CA ASP A 198 -6.41 2.57 -1.75
C ASP A 198 -7.21 1.50 -0.99
N LYS A 199 -7.91 1.94 0.06
CA LYS A 199 -8.78 1.13 0.92
C LYS A 199 -9.97 0.45 0.21
N GLU A 200 -10.47 1.02 -0.88
CA GLU A 200 -11.70 0.54 -1.56
C GLU A 200 -11.46 -0.74 -2.34
N ILE A 201 -10.24 -0.91 -2.88
CA ILE A 201 -9.84 -2.10 -3.64
C ILE A 201 -9.95 -3.38 -2.79
N TYR A 202 -9.94 -3.25 -1.46
CA TYR A 202 -9.98 -4.38 -0.53
C TYR A 202 -11.35 -4.63 0.12
N ALA A 203 -12.45 -4.16 -0.51
CA ALA A 203 -13.81 -4.41 -0.02
C ALA A 203 -14.15 -5.91 0.16
N LYS A 204 -13.48 -6.83 -0.56
CA LYS A 204 -13.67 -8.28 -0.38
C LYS A 204 -13.24 -8.76 1.01
N VAL A 205 -12.17 -8.21 1.57
CA VAL A 205 -11.71 -8.53 2.93
C VAL A 205 -12.82 -8.19 3.92
N ALA A 206 -13.36 -6.99 3.82
CA ALA A 206 -14.49 -6.56 4.65
C ALA A 206 -15.70 -7.49 4.49
N ASN A 207 -16.08 -7.82 3.26
CA ASN A 207 -17.22 -8.68 2.97
C ASN A 207 -17.08 -10.08 3.59
N ALA A 208 -15.92 -10.71 3.51
CA ALA A 208 -15.72 -12.07 4.04
C ALA A 208 -15.74 -12.10 5.58
N TYR A 209 -14.99 -11.21 6.23
CA TYR A 209 -14.84 -11.24 7.69
C TYR A 209 -16.06 -10.71 8.44
N THR A 210 -16.80 -9.75 7.90
CA THR A 210 -18.02 -9.25 8.53
C THR A 210 -19.14 -10.30 8.60
N GLN A 211 -19.20 -11.25 7.67
CA GLN A 211 -20.11 -12.41 7.75
C GLN A 211 -19.78 -13.33 8.93
N CYS A 212 -18.51 -13.34 9.35
CA CYS A 212 -18.03 -14.12 10.48
C CYS A 212 -18.14 -13.36 11.82
N GLY A 213 -18.79 -12.18 11.85
CA GLY A 213 -18.97 -11.37 13.05
C GLY A 213 -17.73 -10.56 13.47
N VAL A 214 -16.80 -10.35 12.54
CA VAL A 214 -15.59 -9.54 12.74
C VAL A 214 -15.84 -8.13 12.20
N ALA A 215 -15.53 -7.10 12.98
CA ALA A 215 -15.46 -5.72 12.47
C ALA A 215 -14.20 -5.57 11.61
N VAL A 216 -14.29 -4.90 10.47
CA VAL A 216 -13.14 -4.72 9.57
C VAL A 216 -12.90 -3.24 9.35
N ALA A 217 -11.65 -2.80 9.47
CA ALA A 217 -11.24 -1.46 9.09
C ALA A 217 -10.24 -1.53 7.94
N ASN A 218 -10.62 -1.07 6.74
CA ASN A 218 -9.68 -0.91 5.63
C ASN A 218 -9.04 0.47 5.74
N LEU A 219 -7.77 0.51 6.12
CA LEU A 219 -7.01 1.73 6.40
C LEU A 219 -6.35 2.27 5.13
N ASN A 220 -6.56 3.55 4.82
CA ASN A 220 -5.82 4.29 3.81
C ASN A 220 -4.59 4.98 4.43
N TYR A 221 -3.65 5.40 3.60
CA TYR A 221 -2.47 6.16 4.04
C TYR A 221 -1.96 7.10 2.93
N PRO A 222 -1.29 8.22 3.29
CA PRO A 222 -0.64 9.10 2.32
C PRO A 222 0.48 8.37 1.58
N GLN A 223 0.74 8.78 0.35
CA GLN A 223 1.56 8.01 -0.58
C GLN A 223 2.86 8.72 -0.92
N ALA A 224 3.92 7.95 -1.12
CA ALA A 224 5.17 8.44 -1.66
C ALA A 224 4.99 8.82 -3.15
N PRO A 225 5.76 9.77 -3.69
CA PRO A 225 6.83 10.53 -3.02
C PRO A 225 6.36 11.74 -2.20
N ASP A 226 5.06 12.03 -2.15
CA ASP A 226 4.52 13.24 -1.49
C ASP A 226 4.85 13.31 0.00
N VAL A 227 4.97 12.15 0.64
CA VAL A 227 5.39 11.99 2.03
C VAL A 227 6.51 10.98 2.15
N THR A 228 7.31 11.11 3.20
CA THR A 228 8.36 10.15 3.56
C THR A 228 7.76 8.86 4.12
N MET A 229 8.51 7.76 4.03
CA MET A 229 8.12 6.48 4.64
C MET A 229 7.79 6.59 6.14
N SER A 230 8.48 7.46 6.88
CA SER A 230 8.20 7.68 8.30
C SER A 230 6.83 8.34 8.52
N GLU A 231 6.46 9.30 7.67
CA GLU A 231 5.14 9.95 7.71
C GLU A 231 4.02 8.98 7.33
N ILE A 232 4.26 8.06 6.39
CA ILE A 232 3.31 6.97 6.07
C ILE A 232 3.06 6.10 7.31
N ILE A 233 4.13 5.64 7.97
CA ILE A 233 4.05 4.83 9.19
C ILE A 233 3.31 5.60 10.30
N ASP A 234 3.62 6.87 10.52
CA ASP A 234 2.97 7.69 11.55
C ASP A 234 1.49 7.99 11.23
N SER A 235 1.14 8.11 9.96
CA SER A 235 -0.26 8.21 9.52
C SER A 235 -1.03 6.93 9.86
N CYS A 236 -0.47 5.75 9.55
CA CYS A 236 -1.09 4.48 9.95
C CYS A 236 -1.28 4.37 11.47
N ARG A 237 -0.27 4.80 12.25
CA ARG A 237 -0.37 4.84 13.73
C ARG A 237 -1.53 5.74 14.17
N SER A 238 -1.69 6.89 13.55
CA SER A 238 -2.76 7.84 13.86
C SER A 238 -4.15 7.28 13.56
N GLY A 239 -4.32 6.58 12.44
CA GLY A 239 -5.58 5.92 12.08
C GLY A 239 -5.95 4.80 13.05
N ILE A 240 -4.99 3.93 13.38
CA ILE A 240 -5.19 2.83 14.34
C ILE A 240 -5.45 3.35 15.75
N ARG A 241 -4.72 4.37 16.19
CA ARG A 241 -4.99 5.06 17.45
C ARG A 241 -6.44 5.53 17.48
N THR A 242 -6.91 6.17 16.41
CA THR A 242 -8.29 6.68 16.31
C THR A 242 -9.31 5.54 16.45
N LEU A 243 -9.10 4.42 15.77
CA LEU A 243 -9.93 3.22 15.93
C LEU A 243 -9.90 2.65 17.35
N PHE A 244 -8.72 2.61 17.99
CA PHE A 244 -8.57 2.05 19.33
C PHE A 244 -9.35 2.89 20.35
N VAL A 245 -9.21 4.22 20.30
CA VAL A 245 -9.85 5.11 21.27
C VAL A 245 -11.37 5.17 21.10
N THR A 246 -11.90 4.93 19.89
CA THR A 246 -13.35 4.86 19.63
C THR A 246 -13.90 3.43 19.60
N ALA A 247 -13.07 2.42 19.89
CA ALA A 247 -13.45 1.00 19.74
C ALA A 247 -14.74 0.66 20.51
N GLU A 248 -14.87 1.11 21.75
CA GLU A 248 -16.06 0.82 22.56
C GLU A 248 -17.34 1.44 22.00
N GLU A 249 -17.26 2.64 21.41
CA GLU A 249 -18.37 3.35 20.79
C GLU A 249 -18.91 2.60 19.57
N HIS A 250 -18.03 1.89 18.85
CA HIS A 250 -18.37 1.04 17.72
C HIS A 250 -18.71 -0.41 18.10
N GLY A 251 -18.70 -0.75 19.39
CA GLY A 251 -18.96 -2.11 19.87
C GLY A 251 -17.82 -3.09 19.58
N ILE A 252 -16.58 -2.60 19.45
CA ILE A 252 -15.37 -3.39 19.24
C ILE A 252 -14.75 -3.79 20.58
N ASP A 253 -14.18 -4.99 20.68
CA ASP A 253 -13.40 -5.45 21.84
C ASP A 253 -11.95 -4.95 21.68
N PRO A 254 -11.49 -3.97 22.51
CA PRO A 254 -10.14 -3.42 22.40
C PRO A 254 -9.03 -4.43 22.73
N ASN A 255 -9.38 -5.61 23.28
CA ASN A 255 -8.44 -6.70 23.53
C ASN A 255 -8.39 -7.72 22.37
N ALA A 256 -9.16 -7.51 21.31
CA ALA A 256 -9.25 -8.40 20.15
C ALA A 256 -9.05 -7.66 18.84
N ILE A 257 -7.86 -7.04 18.72
CA ILE A 257 -7.45 -6.32 17.52
C ILE A 257 -6.33 -7.11 16.83
N THR A 258 -6.51 -7.35 15.53
CA THR A 258 -5.52 -7.93 14.63
C THR A 258 -5.25 -6.92 13.52
N VAL A 259 -3.99 -6.74 13.15
CA VAL A 259 -3.62 -5.97 11.96
C VAL A 259 -3.10 -6.90 10.88
N ALA A 260 -3.59 -6.72 9.67
CA ALA A 260 -3.18 -7.47 8.50
C ALA A 260 -2.79 -6.52 7.38
N GLY A 261 -1.98 -7.01 6.44
CA GLY A 261 -1.76 -6.29 5.20
C GLY A 261 -1.15 -7.15 4.11
N HIS A 262 -1.14 -6.59 2.91
CA HIS A 262 -0.61 -7.22 1.71
C HIS A 262 0.51 -6.36 1.12
N SER A 263 1.66 -6.96 0.75
CA SER A 263 2.77 -6.26 0.10
C SER A 263 3.32 -5.12 0.96
N ALA A 264 3.36 -3.88 0.45
CA ALA A 264 3.61 -2.67 1.22
C ALA A 264 2.70 -2.51 2.46
N GLY A 265 1.47 -3.04 2.43
CA GLY A 265 0.59 -3.08 3.59
C GLY A 265 1.02 -4.09 4.65
N ALA A 266 1.64 -5.21 4.26
CA ALA A 266 2.19 -6.19 5.21
C ALA A 266 3.44 -5.64 5.90
N HIS A 267 4.24 -4.84 5.20
CA HIS A 267 5.28 -4.00 5.80
C HIS A 267 4.70 -3.09 6.87
N LEU A 268 3.69 -2.29 6.53
CA LEU A 268 3.05 -1.36 7.47
C LEU A 268 2.43 -2.09 8.65
N ALA A 269 1.77 -3.23 8.44
CA ALA A 269 1.22 -4.08 9.49
C ALA A 269 2.32 -4.57 10.46
N ALA A 270 3.48 -4.97 9.95
CA ALA A 270 4.63 -5.34 10.78
C ALA A 270 5.15 -4.14 11.59
N MET A 271 5.25 -2.96 10.97
CA MET A 271 5.60 -1.72 11.67
C MET A 271 4.62 -1.38 12.80
N MET A 272 3.32 -1.61 12.60
CA MET A 272 2.31 -1.43 13.63
C MET A 272 2.49 -2.43 14.79
N GLY A 273 2.75 -3.70 14.46
CA GLY A 273 3.05 -4.75 15.44
C GLY A 273 4.29 -4.45 16.28
N LEU A 274 5.31 -3.85 15.69
CA LEU A 274 6.58 -3.52 16.36
C LEU A 274 6.55 -2.15 17.07
N THR A 275 5.44 -1.42 17.00
CA THR A 275 5.32 -0.10 17.62
C THR A 275 5.11 -0.21 19.13
N ASN A 276 5.87 0.55 19.92
CA ASN A 276 5.54 0.81 21.31
C ASN A 276 4.44 1.88 21.37
N TRP A 277 3.19 1.44 21.47
CA TRP A 277 2.02 2.31 21.37
C TRP A 277 1.88 3.26 22.55
N SER A 278 2.32 2.86 23.76
CA SER A 278 2.34 3.73 24.93
C SER A 278 3.36 4.88 24.81
N ALA A 279 4.41 4.71 23.99
CA ALA A 279 5.35 5.80 23.68
C ALA A 279 4.82 6.73 22.58
N PHE A 280 3.95 6.23 21.71
CA PHE A 280 3.26 7.03 20.69
C PHE A 280 2.12 7.85 21.31
N ASP A 281 1.31 7.25 22.17
CA ASP A 281 0.29 7.91 22.99
C ASP A 281 0.18 7.20 24.35
N ALA A 282 0.41 7.94 25.44
CA ALA A 282 0.44 7.42 26.80
C ALA A 282 -0.90 6.84 27.29
N SER A 283 -2.01 7.07 26.57
CA SER A 283 -3.32 6.47 26.86
C SER A 283 -3.49 5.05 26.29
N LEU A 284 -2.58 4.62 25.41
CA LEU A 284 -2.62 3.29 24.79
C LEU A 284 -1.80 2.28 25.60
N PRO A 285 -2.17 0.99 25.59
CA PRO A 285 -1.28 -0.05 26.10
C PRO A 285 -0.03 -0.13 25.22
N ARG A 286 1.05 -0.73 25.73
CA ARG A 286 2.31 -0.86 24.98
C ARG A 286 2.15 -1.63 23.66
N ASN A 287 1.33 -2.68 23.68
CA ASN A 287 0.97 -3.47 22.52
C ASN A 287 -0.56 -3.47 22.33
N LEU A 288 -1.03 -3.18 21.11
CA LEU A 288 -2.45 -3.22 20.74
C LEU A 288 -2.90 -4.56 20.16
N PHE A 289 -1.97 -5.33 19.55
CA PHE A 289 -2.33 -6.42 18.65
C PHE A 289 -2.09 -7.79 19.28
N GLN A 290 -3.07 -8.67 19.12
CA GLN A 290 -2.89 -10.08 19.45
C GLN A 290 -2.01 -10.80 18.42
N THR A 291 -2.26 -10.48 17.15
CA THR A 291 -1.60 -11.08 16.00
C THR A 291 -1.40 -10.03 14.92
N VAL A 292 -0.31 -10.14 14.19
CA VAL A 292 -0.04 -9.43 12.94
C VAL A 292 -0.03 -10.46 11.81
N ILE A 293 -0.76 -10.18 10.73
CA ILE A 293 -0.85 -11.06 9.58
C ILE A 293 -0.24 -10.38 8.36
N GLY A 294 0.80 -10.95 7.77
CA GLY A 294 1.46 -10.39 6.59
C GLY A 294 1.31 -11.29 5.39
N PHE A 295 0.82 -10.77 4.26
CA PHE A 295 0.86 -11.44 2.97
C PHE A 295 1.88 -10.78 2.05
N SER A 296 2.82 -11.55 1.53
CA SER A 296 3.80 -11.14 0.51
C SER A 296 4.56 -9.86 0.90
N GLY A 297 4.98 -9.74 2.16
CA GLY A 297 5.46 -8.49 2.73
C GLY A 297 6.92 -8.13 2.45
N LEU A 298 7.23 -6.85 2.70
CA LEU A 298 8.53 -6.23 2.48
C LEU A 298 9.09 -5.79 3.84
N TYR A 299 10.05 -6.52 4.39
CA TYR A 299 10.47 -6.37 5.79
C TYR A 299 11.91 -5.84 5.95
N ASP A 300 12.68 -5.92 4.88
CA ASP A 300 14.03 -5.39 4.69
C ASP A 300 14.00 -4.41 3.51
N LEU A 301 14.09 -3.10 3.78
CA LEU A 301 13.97 -2.09 2.74
C LEU A 301 15.31 -1.73 2.07
N GLU A 302 16.42 -2.39 2.41
CA GLU A 302 17.73 -2.12 1.78
C GLU A 302 17.68 -2.18 0.24
N PRO A 303 17.06 -3.19 -0.40
CA PRO A 303 16.93 -3.24 -1.87
C PRO A 303 16.25 -1.99 -2.46
N PHE A 304 15.27 -1.44 -1.75
CA PHE A 304 14.49 -0.29 -2.22
C PHE A 304 15.30 1.01 -2.23
N THR A 305 16.37 1.10 -1.42
CA THR A 305 17.34 2.21 -1.51
C THR A 305 18.17 2.20 -2.80
N ILE A 306 18.06 1.13 -3.59
CA ILE A 306 18.75 0.95 -4.88
C ILE A 306 17.75 1.13 -6.02
N ILE A 307 16.62 0.39 -5.99
CA ILE A 307 15.68 0.32 -7.13
C ILE A 307 14.55 1.35 -7.06
N MET A 308 14.28 1.96 -5.90
CA MET A 308 13.16 2.91 -5.72
C MET A 308 13.53 4.13 -4.86
N ARG A 309 14.83 4.44 -4.68
CA ARG A 309 15.34 5.53 -3.83
C ARG A 309 14.59 6.85 -3.99
N GLU A 310 14.54 7.35 -5.21
CA GLU A 310 13.94 8.65 -5.52
C GLU A 310 12.42 8.62 -5.32
N ARG A 311 11.78 7.49 -5.63
CA ARG A 311 10.31 7.32 -5.56
C ARG A 311 9.78 7.21 -4.14
N LEU A 312 10.56 6.62 -3.24
CA LEU A 312 10.19 6.42 -1.84
C LEU A 312 10.78 7.46 -0.91
N ASN A 313 11.58 8.40 -1.44
CA ASN A 313 12.41 9.32 -0.67
C ASN A 313 13.17 8.56 0.44
N LEU A 314 13.76 7.42 0.08
CA LEU A 314 14.34 6.45 1.01
C LEU A 314 15.86 6.39 0.85
N ASP A 315 16.59 6.79 1.89
CA ASP A 315 18.04 6.63 1.97
C ASP A 315 18.48 5.62 3.05
N SER A 316 19.77 5.31 3.08
CA SER A 316 20.34 4.33 4.03
C SER A 316 20.21 4.75 5.49
N THR A 317 20.04 6.04 5.79
CA THR A 317 19.89 6.55 7.16
C THR A 317 18.49 6.31 7.73
N GLN A 318 17.51 6.10 6.86
CA GLN A 318 16.13 5.83 7.25
C GLN A 318 15.84 4.34 7.45
N LEU A 319 16.68 3.44 6.93
CA LEU A 319 16.45 1.98 6.99
C LEU A 319 16.16 1.49 8.41
N THR A 320 16.88 1.98 9.42
CA THR A 320 16.68 1.58 10.82
C THR A 320 15.33 2.00 11.40
N LYS A 321 14.65 2.94 10.76
CA LYS A 321 13.34 3.48 11.17
C LYS A 321 12.20 2.99 10.28
N THR A 322 12.51 2.29 9.19
CA THR A 322 11.51 1.91 8.19
C THR A 322 11.56 0.44 7.82
N SER A 323 12.63 -0.31 8.14
CA SER A 323 12.69 -1.76 7.89
C SER A 323 12.35 -2.53 9.16
N PRO A 324 11.25 -3.32 9.19
CA PRO A 324 10.89 -4.18 10.33
C PRO A 324 12.05 -4.99 10.94
N VAL A 325 12.98 -5.48 10.11
CA VAL A 325 14.16 -6.27 10.57
C VAL A 325 15.19 -5.47 11.39
N HIS A 326 15.02 -4.15 11.52
CA HIS A 326 15.91 -3.28 12.28
C HIS A 326 15.29 -2.70 13.56
N PHE A 327 14.02 -2.98 13.82
CA PHE A 327 13.36 -2.47 15.02
C PHE A 327 13.83 -3.17 16.29
N ASP A 328 13.58 -2.55 17.44
CA ASP A 328 13.69 -3.24 18.71
C ASP A 328 12.32 -3.80 19.09
N ALA A 329 12.13 -5.10 18.90
CA ALA A 329 11.01 -5.81 19.48
C ALA A 329 11.18 -5.87 20.99
N SER A 330 10.14 -5.50 21.74
CA SER A 330 10.26 -5.37 23.19
C SER A 330 9.11 -5.97 24.00
N GLU A 331 8.06 -6.46 23.33
CA GLU A 331 7.03 -7.37 23.87
C GLU A 331 6.60 -8.36 22.77
N PRO A 332 6.23 -9.61 23.12
CA PRO A 332 5.89 -10.62 22.14
C PRO A 332 4.55 -10.32 21.47
N VAL A 333 4.59 -10.09 20.15
CA VAL A 333 3.46 -10.07 19.23
C VAL A 333 3.55 -11.34 18.38
N ASN A 334 2.43 -12.02 18.15
CA ASN A 334 2.42 -13.17 17.25
C ASN A 334 2.37 -12.70 15.80
N PHE A 335 3.22 -13.25 14.94
CA PHE A 335 3.20 -13.00 13.50
C PHE A 335 2.75 -14.24 12.74
N SER A 336 1.84 -14.08 11.79
CA SER A 336 1.52 -15.10 10.78
C SER A 336 1.85 -14.54 9.41
N LEU A 337 2.89 -15.08 8.79
CA LEU A 337 3.47 -14.59 7.54
C LEU A 337 3.17 -15.57 6.40
N TYR A 338 2.67 -15.05 5.30
CA TYR A 338 2.28 -15.81 4.12
C TYR A 338 3.03 -15.25 2.91
N VAL A 339 3.52 -16.13 2.04
CA VAL A 339 4.16 -15.75 0.78
C VAL A 339 3.79 -16.77 -0.30
N GLY A 340 3.63 -16.33 -1.54
CA GLY A 340 3.29 -17.21 -2.65
C GLY A 340 4.48 -18.02 -3.14
N GLY A 341 4.28 -19.31 -3.40
CA GLY A 341 5.33 -20.19 -3.96
C GLY A 341 5.73 -19.84 -5.40
N ASN A 342 4.89 -19.10 -6.13
CA ASN A 342 5.20 -18.58 -7.46
C ASN A 342 5.68 -17.12 -7.41
N GLU A 343 5.95 -16.54 -6.24
CA GLU A 343 6.61 -15.25 -6.14
C GLU A 343 8.12 -15.35 -6.37
N SER A 344 8.76 -14.22 -6.59
CA SER A 344 10.20 -14.12 -6.79
C SER A 344 11.00 -14.59 -5.58
N ASP A 345 12.29 -14.86 -5.79
CA ASP A 345 13.20 -15.25 -4.71
C ASP A 345 13.30 -14.17 -3.64
N GLU A 346 13.29 -12.87 -4.02
CA GLU A 346 13.33 -11.80 -3.03
C GLU A 346 12.05 -11.70 -2.20
N PHE A 347 10.84 -11.90 -2.75
CA PHE A 347 9.61 -11.90 -1.93
C PHE A 347 9.61 -13.06 -0.92
N GLN A 348 10.09 -14.23 -1.33
CA GLN A 348 10.28 -15.38 -0.42
C GLN A 348 11.37 -15.10 0.62
N ARG A 349 12.48 -14.47 0.22
CA ARG A 349 13.57 -14.06 1.12
C ARG A 349 13.10 -13.05 2.16
N GLN A 350 12.35 -12.02 1.77
CA GLN A 350 11.82 -10.99 2.66
C GLN A 350 11.08 -11.63 3.84
N THR A 351 10.16 -12.54 3.53
CA THR A 351 9.40 -13.30 4.53
C THR A 351 10.31 -14.15 5.42
N SER A 352 11.28 -14.86 4.82
CA SER A 352 12.21 -15.73 5.55
C SER A 352 13.11 -14.95 6.52
N VAL A 353 13.73 -13.86 6.06
CA VAL A 353 14.60 -13.01 6.88
C VAL A 353 13.82 -12.36 8.02
N PHE A 354 12.57 -11.96 7.79
CA PHE A 354 11.75 -11.42 8.87
C PHE A 354 11.39 -12.47 9.91
N ALA A 355 11.05 -13.70 9.48
CA ALA A 355 10.80 -14.81 10.40
C ALA A 355 12.03 -15.16 11.25
N GLU A 356 13.22 -15.21 10.64
CA GLU A 356 14.51 -15.40 11.34
C GLU A 356 14.78 -14.28 12.34
N TYR A 357 14.54 -13.02 11.94
CA TYR A 357 14.64 -11.87 12.82
C TYR A 357 13.70 -12.00 14.03
N LEU A 358 12.42 -12.31 13.81
CA LEU A 358 11.44 -12.50 14.88
C LEU A 358 11.86 -13.62 15.84
N GLN A 359 12.34 -14.75 15.30
CA GLN A 359 12.85 -15.86 16.10
C GLN A 359 14.08 -15.45 16.94
N SER A 360 14.99 -14.65 16.38
CA SER A 360 16.16 -14.14 17.10
C SER A 360 15.83 -13.18 18.24
N ARG A 361 14.60 -12.65 18.27
CA ARG A 361 14.06 -11.77 19.31
C ARG A 361 13.08 -12.48 20.25
N ASP A 362 13.04 -13.81 20.24
CA ASP A 362 12.11 -14.64 21.02
C ASP A 362 10.63 -14.31 20.75
N MET A 363 10.30 -13.83 19.55
CA MET A 363 8.93 -13.57 19.12
C MET A 363 8.33 -14.78 18.42
N ASN A 364 7.02 -14.99 18.62
CA ASN A 364 6.30 -16.05 17.94
C ASN A 364 6.04 -15.66 16.48
N SER A 365 6.50 -16.47 15.55
CA SER A 365 6.15 -16.35 14.14
C SER A 365 5.75 -17.71 13.56
N ASN A 366 4.81 -17.69 12.62
CA ASN A 366 4.48 -18.81 11.76
C ASN A 366 4.59 -18.36 10.32
N THR A 367 5.29 -19.12 9.49
CA THR A 367 5.47 -18.83 8.07
C THR A 367 4.83 -19.90 7.22
N VAL A 368 4.06 -19.50 6.21
CA VAL A 368 3.37 -20.39 5.28
C VAL A 368 3.71 -19.99 3.84
N VAL A 369 4.27 -20.92 3.08
CA VAL A 369 4.39 -20.79 1.63
C VAL A 369 3.09 -21.30 1.00
N LEU A 370 2.39 -20.42 0.30
CA LEU A 370 1.16 -20.73 -0.40
C LEU A 370 1.49 -21.28 -1.78
N GLU A 371 1.51 -22.61 -1.88
CA GLU A 371 1.84 -23.35 -3.11
C GLU A 371 1.00 -22.89 -4.31
N ASN A 372 1.64 -22.68 -5.45
CA ASN A 372 1.03 -22.21 -6.70
C ASN A 372 0.34 -20.83 -6.64
N LYS A 373 0.59 -20.03 -5.60
CA LYS A 373 0.11 -18.64 -5.51
C LYS A 373 1.20 -17.67 -5.91
N ASN A 374 0.82 -16.67 -6.70
CA ASN A 374 1.61 -15.47 -6.99
C ASN A 374 1.20 -14.32 -6.07
N HIS A 375 1.93 -13.21 -6.14
CA HIS A 375 1.76 -12.00 -5.33
C HIS A 375 0.32 -11.49 -5.21
N PHE A 376 -0.49 -11.61 -6.27
CA PHE A 376 -1.87 -11.14 -6.25
C PHE A 376 -2.81 -12.22 -5.70
N SER A 377 -2.64 -13.47 -6.14
CA SER A 377 -3.49 -14.58 -5.67
C SER A 377 -3.29 -14.96 -4.20
N THR A 378 -2.21 -14.53 -3.54
CA THR A 378 -1.98 -14.77 -2.11
C THR A 378 -3.01 -14.06 -1.24
N VAL A 379 -3.39 -12.82 -1.57
CA VAL A 379 -4.41 -12.10 -0.80
C VAL A 379 -5.82 -12.63 -1.10
N ASP A 380 -6.06 -13.28 -2.24
CA ASP A 380 -7.32 -13.98 -2.49
C ASP A 380 -7.57 -15.10 -1.48
N GLU A 381 -6.52 -15.77 -1.02
CA GLU A 381 -6.59 -16.76 0.06
C GLU A 381 -6.98 -16.14 1.41
N PHE A 382 -6.74 -14.84 1.60
CA PHE A 382 -7.07 -14.16 2.85
C PHE A 382 -8.56 -13.91 3.03
N TYR A 383 -9.34 -13.80 1.95
CA TYR A 383 -10.78 -13.49 2.02
C TYR A 383 -11.68 -14.55 1.36
N SER A 384 -11.10 -15.61 0.78
CA SER A 384 -11.87 -16.71 0.21
C SER A 384 -12.28 -17.70 1.29
N GLU A 385 -13.55 -17.66 1.70
CA GLU A 385 -14.11 -18.44 2.81
C GLU A 385 -13.95 -19.97 2.71
N SER A 386 -13.65 -20.47 1.51
CA SER A 386 -13.42 -21.90 1.24
C SER A 386 -11.97 -22.36 1.46
N THR A 387 -11.04 -21.43 1.72
CA THR A 387 -9.61 -21.73 1.83
C THR A 387 -9.21 -22.03 3.26
N SER A 388 -8.22 -22.92 3.42
CA SER A 388 -7.63 -23.19 4.74
C SER A 388 -6.96 -21.96 5.34
N THR A 389 -6.42 -21.09 4.48
CA THR A 389 -5.77 -19.83 4.86
C THR A 389 -6.76 -18.87 5.50
N PHE A 390 -7.93 -18.64 4.88
CA PHE A 390 -9.00 -17.86 5.48
C PHE A 390 -9.40 -18.38 6.85
N CYS A 391 -9.66 -19.69 6.96
CA CYS A 391 -10.05 -20.31 8.24
C CYS A 391 -8.97 -20.12 9.32
N ALA A 392 -7.70 -20.33 8.97
CA ALA A 392 -6.58 -20.14 9.90
C ALA A 392 -6.47 -18.68 10.38
N CYS A 393 -6.59 -17.72 9.46
CA CYS A 393 -6.60 -16.30 9.79
C CYS A 393 -7.82 -15.92 10.65
N LEU A 394 -8.99 -16.44 10.33
CA LEU A 394 -10.20 -16.22 11.13
C LEU A 394 -10.03 -16.76 12.55
N ASP A 395 -9.47 -17.96 12.72
CA ASP A 395 -9.18 -18.52 14.03
C ASP A 395 -8.21 -17.65 14.83
N LEU A 396 -7.20 -17.07 14.20
CA LEU A 396 -6.28 -16.12 14.85
C LEU A 396 -7.01 -14.84 15.31
N ILE A 397 -7.92 -14.31 14.49
CA ILE A 397 -8.70 -13.11 14.79
C ILE A 397 -9.73 -13.36 15.92
N LEU A 398 -10.36 -14.54 15.94
CA LEU A 398 -11.38 -14.89 16.93
C LEU A 398 -10.81 -15.37 18.27
N LYS A 399 -9.55 -15.84 18.30
CA LYS A 399 -8.87 -16.21 19.54
C LYS A 399 -8.78 -14.99 20.46
N LYS A 400 -9.07 -15.20 21.75
CA LYS A 400 -8.79 -14.21 22.79
C LYS A 400 -7.39 -14.47 23.33
N PRO A 401 -6.62 -13.43 23.69
CA PRO A 401 -5.33 -13.66 24.31
C PRO A 401 -5.60 -14.31 25.67
N PRO A 402 -4.73 -15.22 26.15
CA PRO A 402 -4.84 -15.68 27.52
C PRO A 402 -4.83 -14.45 28.44
N LYS A 403 -5.78 -14.38 29.39
CA LYS A 403 -5.81 -13.29 30.37
C LYS A 403 -4.43 -13.21 31.03
N PRO A 404 -3.85 -12.01 31.21
CA PRO A 404 -2.64 -11.87 32.00
C PRO A 404 -2.89 -12.52 33.36
N LEU A 405 -2.01 -13.44 33.76
CA LEU A 405 -1.96 -13.87 35.15
C LEU A 405 -1.65 -12.62 35.95
N ILE A 406 -2.63 -12.14 36.71
CA ILE A 406 -2.43 -11.07 37.68
C ILE A 406 -1.49 -11.67 38.73
N GLY A 407 -0.21 -11.29 38.66
CA GLY A 407 0.83 -11.61 39.63
C GLY A 407 1.07 -10.42 40.56
#